data_AF-A0A4R9VCH8-F1
#
_entry.id   AF-A0A4R9VCH8-F1
#
_cell.length_a   1.000
_cell.length_b   1.000
_cell.length_c   1.000
_cell.angle_alpha   90.00
_cell.angle_beta   90.00
_cell.angle_gamma   90.00
#
_symmetry.space_group_name_H-M   'P 1'
#
loop_
_entity.id
_entity.type
_entity.pdbx_description
1 polymer ?
#
loop_
_entity_poly.entity_id
_entity_poly.type
_entity_poly.pdbx_seq_one_letter_code
_entity_poly.pdbx_strand_id
1 'polypeptide(L)'
;HHSSKHPGPDAYAGKKAVVIGSNNSAHDIAAALWEAGADVTMVQRSTTHISRSDTLMEIGLGSLYSEKAVQSGLTTAKADLIFASLPYKILHE
;
A
#
# COMPACT_ATOMS: atom_id res chain seq x y z
N HIS A 1 15.86 -4.53 12.69
CA HIS A 1 14.40 -4.74 12.55
C HIS A 1 14.03 -4.52 11.09
N HIS A 2 13.39 -5.51 10.44
CA HIS A 2 12.84 -5.38 9.09
C HIS A 2 11.34 -5.70 9.18
N SER A 3 10.49 -5.07 8.34
CA SER A 3 9.03 -5.23 8.40
C SER A 3 8.58 -6.68 8.35
N SER A 4 9.22 -7.51 7.51
CA SER A 4 8.94 -8.96 7.40
C SER A 4 9.16 -9.79 8.67
N LYS A 5 9.81 -9.22 9.68
CA LYS A 5 10.06 -9.84 10.99
C LYS A 5 9.57 -8.94 12.13
N HIS A 6 8.77 -7.93 11.85
CA HIS A 6 8.23 -7.05 12.88
C HIS A 6 7.21 -7.85 13.73
N PRO A 7 7.37 -7.93 15.06
CA PRO A 7 6.56 -8.81 15.91
C PRO A 7 5.15 -8.25 16.21
N GLY A 8 4.78 -7.11 15.64
CA GLY A 8 3.55 -6.38 15.99
C GLY A 8 3.78 -5.30 17.05
N PRO A 9 2.73 -4.55 17.41
CA PRO A 9 2.84 -3.30 18.15
C PRO A 9 2.79 -3.45 19.68
N ASP A 10 2.37 -4.61 20.20
CA ASP A 10 2.04 -4.81 21.62
C ASP A 10 3.19 -4.44 22.57
N ALA A 11 4.43 -4.69 22.18
CA ALA A 11 5.61 -4.40 22.99
C ALA A 11 6.02 -2.90 23.01
N TYR A 12 5.27 -2.03 22.33
CA TYR A 12 5.64 -0.65 22.07
C TYR A 12 4.73 0.41 22.71
N ALA A 13 3.68 0.00 23.42
CA ALA A 13 2.80 0.91 24.16
C ALA A 13 3.60 1.85 25.09
N GLY A 14 3.31 3.16 25.02
CA GLY A 14 3.99 4.19 25.80
C GLY A 14 5.46 4.46 25.43
N LYS A 15 5.99 3.80 24.38
CA LYS A 15 7.36 4.01 23.90
C LYS A 15 7.40 4.96 22.72
N LYS A 16 8.60 5.50 22.47
CA LYS A 16 8.90 6.23 21.24
C LYS A 16 9.40 5.26 20.18
N ALA A 17 8.84 5.34 18.97
CA ALA A 17 9.21 4.49 17.85
C ALA A 17 9.47 5.32 16.59
N VAL A 18 10.46 4.92 15.80
CA VAL A 18 10.72 5.50 14.48
C VAL A 18 10.57 4.41 13.42
N VAL A 19 9.68 4.62 12.46
CA VAL A 19 9.50 3.73 11.30
C VAL A 19 10.22 4.36 10.11
N ILE A 20 11.28 3.69 9.63
CA ILE A 20 12.00 4.12 8.43
C ILE A 20 11.41 3.39 7.22
N GLY A 21 10.72 4.12 6.34
CA GLY A 21 10.08 3.55 5.16
C GLY A 21 8.87 4.35 4.69
N SER A 22 8.23 3.86 3.64
CA SER A 22 7.01 4.40 3.05
C SER A 22 6.11 3.27 2.53
N ASN A 23 4.99 3.63 1.90
CA ASN A 23 4.01 2.70 1.30
C ASN A 23 3.44 1.72 2.33
N ASN A 24 2.92 0.58 1.87
CA ASN A 24 2.06 -0.33 2.64
C ASN A 24 2.66 -0.71 4.00
N SER A 25 3.82 -1.37 4.01
CA SER A 25 4.36 -1.91 5.26
C SER A 25 4.72 -0.83 6.30
N ALA A 26 5.23 0.33 5.87
CA ALA A 26 5.57 1.39 6.81
C ALA A 26 4.31 2.05 7.39
N HIS A 27 3.30 2.29 6.55
CA HIS A 27 2.01 2.81 6.98
C HIS A 27 1.30 1.85 7.94
N ASP A 28 1.21 0.56 7.62
CA ASP A 28 0.54 -0.44 8.45
C ASP A 28 1.19 -0.55 9.84
N ILE A 29 2.53 -0.58 9.89
CA ILE A 29 3.27 -0.64 11.15
C ILE A 29 3.11 0.65 11.95
N ALA A 30 3.20 1.82 11.30
CA ALA A 30 3.04 3.10 11.98
C ALA A 30 1.63 3.25 12.56
N ALA A 31 0.60 2.88 11.81
CA ALA A 31 -0.78 2.89 12.29
C ALA A 31 -0.96 1.95 13.48
N ALA A 32 -0.51 0.70 13.37
CA ALA A 32 -0.62 -0.28 14.46
C ALA A 32 0.12 0.16 15.73
N LEU A 33 1.30 0.77 15.59
CA LEU A 33 2.05 1.34 16.72
C LEU A 33 1.31 2.51 17.38
N TRP A 34 0.74 3.40 16.57
CA TRP A 34 -0.05 4.52 17.07
C TRP A 34 -1.31 4.04 17.81
N GLU A 35 -2.03 3.07 17.24
CA GLU A 35 -3.22 2.45 17.86
C GLU A 35 -2.89 1.75 19.18
N ALA A 36 -1.70 1.14 19.30
CA ALA A 36 -1.20 0.55 20.53
C ALA A 36 -0.66 1.58 21.56
N GLY A 37 -0.73 2.87 21.26
CA GLY A 37 -0.33 3.94 22.17
C GLY A 37 1.17 4.24 22.18
N ALA A 38 1.91 3.91 21.11
CA ALA A 38 3.28 4.38 20.93
C ALA A 38 3.32 5.82 20.38
N ASP A 39 4.31 6.59 20.81
CA ASP A 39 4.69 7.87 20.20
C ASP A 39 5.55 7.57 18.95
N VAL A 40 4.88 7.37 17.82
CA VAL A 40 5.51 6.91 16.57
C VAL A 40 5.71 8.05 15.58
N THR A 41 6.90 8.09 14.98
CA THR A 41 7.22 8.96 13.84
C THR A 41 7.63 8.10 12.64
N MET A 42 6.98 8.31 11.50
CA MET A 42 7.39 7.70 10.24
C MET A 42 8.30 8.65 9.46
N VAL A 43 9.47 8.16 9.04
CA VAL A 43 10.44 8.93 8.26
C VAL A 43 10.53 8.35 6.86
N GLN A 44 10.11 9.17 5.91
CA GLN A 44 10.09 8.86 4.49
C GLN A 44 11.13 9.75 3.78
N ARG A 45 11.98 9.13 2.94
CA ARG A 45 13.08 9.84 2.25
C ARG A 45 12.60 10.75 1.12
N SER A 46 11.64 10.28 0.33
CA SER A 46 11.16 10.91 -0.91
C SER A 46 9.64 11.02 -0.85
N THR A 47 9.03 11.90 -1.64
CA THR A 47 7.55 12.03 -1.70
C THR A 47 6.87 10.72 -2.09
N THR A 48 5.64 10.52 -1.61
CA THR A 48 4.77 9.40 -2.00
C THR A 48 3.46 9.98 -2.48
N HIS A 49 3.02 9.56 -3.66
CA HIS A 49 1.69 9.89 -4.17
C HIS A 49 0.63 9.11 -3.39
N ILE A 50 -0.36 9.80 -2.82
CA ILE A 50 -1.46 9.18 -2.08
C ILE A 50 -2.74 9.33 -2.88
N SER A 51 -3.28 8.20 -3.32
CA SER A 51 -4.58 8.11 -3.99
C SER A 51 -5.62 7.53 -3.04
N ARG A 52 -6.83 8.07 -3.06
CA ARG A 52 -7.97 7.47 -2.35
C ARG A 52 -8.30 6.12 -2.97
N SER A 53 -8.58 5.11 -2.15
CA SER A 53 -8.88 3.76 -2.62
C SER A 53 -10.05 3.73 -3.60
N ASP A 54 -11.15 4.42 -3.32
CA ASP A 54 -12.32 4.45 -4.20
C ASP A 54 -11.96 5.01 -5.59
N THR A 55 -11.22 6.11 -5.63
CA THR A 55 -10.76 6.74 -6.88
C THR A 55 -9.79 5.84 -7.64
N LEU A 56 -8.84 5.19 -6.95
CA LEU A 56 -7.90 4.26 -7.56
C LEU A 56 -8.62 3.04 -8.16
N MET A 57 -9.60 2.50 -7.44
CA MET A 57 -10.42 1.38 -7.91
C MET A 57 -11.29 1.75 -9.10
N GLU A 58 -11.93 2.92 -9.08
CA GLU A 58 -12.78 3.37 -10.18
C GLU A 58 -11.99 3.67 -11.45
N ILE A 59 -10.91 4.46 -11.32
CA ILE A 59 -10.21 5.05 -12.47
C ILE A 59 -9.02 4.18 -12.90
N GLY A 60 -8.23 3.68 -11.95
CA GLY A 60 -6.97 3.00 -12.23
C GLY A 60 -7.10 1.50 -12.46
N LEU A 61 -7.92 0.82 -11.63
CA LEU A 61 -7.99 -0.64 -11.61
C LEU A 61 -9.32 -1.19 -12.16
N GLY A 62 -10.37 -0.37 -12.27
CA GLY A 62 -11.73 -0.82 -12.52
C GLY A 62 -11.93 -1.50 -13.87
N SER A 63 -11.17 -1.11 -14.90
CA SER A 63 -11.20 -1.79 -16.20
C SER A 63 -10.60 -3.20 -16.17
N LEU A 64 -9.79 -3.51 -15.16
CA LEU A 64 -9.06 -4.78 -15.04
C LEU A 64 -9.60 -5.67 -13.91
N TYR A 65 -9.96 -5.07 -12.77
CA TYR A 65 -10.24 -5.76 -11.52
C TYR A 65 -11.59 -5.31 -10.93
N SER A 66 -12.67 -5.49 -11.69
CA SER A 66 -14.04 -5.20 -11.24
C SER A 66 -15.07 -6.18 -11.79
N GLU A 67 -16.26 -6.19 -11.20
CA GLU A 67 -17.40 -6.98 -11.69
C GLU A 67 -17.78 -6.59 -13.13
N LYS A 68 -17.68 -5.30 -13.48
CA LYS A 68 -17.88 -4.83 -14.85
C LYS A 68 -16.85 -5.41 -15.81
N ALA A 69 -15.58 -5.52 -15.38
CA ALA A 69 -14.52 -6.14 -16.17
C ALA A 69 -14.82 -7.62 -16.42
N VAL A 70 -15.26 -8.36 -15.39
CA VAL A 70 -15.69 -9.76 -15.52
C VAL A 70 -16.85 -9.90 -16.51
N GLN A 71 -17.89 -9.07 -16.37
CA GLN A 71 -19.04 -9.07 -17.28
C GLN A 71 -18.66 -8.73 -18.72
N SER A 72 -17.60 -7.94 -18.92
CA SER A 72 -17.05 -7.64 -20.25
C SER A 72 -16.17 -8.76 -20.84
N GLY A 73 -16.04 -9.89 -20.14
CA GLY A 73 -15.27 -11.07 -20.59
C GLY A 73 -13.79 -11.04 -20.21
N LEU A 74 -13.40 -10.17 -19.28
CA LEU A 74 -12.04 -10.16 -18.75
C LEU A 74 -11.85 -11.31 -17.76
N THR A 75 -10.71 -12.00 -17.87
CA THR A 75 -10.28 -13.03 -16.91
C THR A 75 -9.13 -12.50 -16.09
N THR A 76 -8.92 -13.04 -14.88
CA THR A 76 -7.78 -12.67 -14.03
C THR A 76 -6.45 -12.78 -14.79
N ALA A 77 -6.25 -13.87 -15.53
CA ALA A 77 -5.03 -14.06 -16.33
C ALA A 77 -4.84 -12.98 -17.42
N LYS A 78 -5.92 -12.52 -18.06
CA LYS A 78 -5.84 -11.42 -19.04
C LYS A 78 -5.57 -10.08 -18.35
N ALA A 79 -6.26 -9.81 -17.24
CA ALA A 79 -6.07 -8.59 -16.45
C ALA A 79 -4.61 -8.45 -15.99
N ASP A 80 -4.06 -9.51 -15.40
CA ASP A 80 -2.69 -9.54 -14.90
C ASP A 80 -1.66 -9.38 -16.02
N LEU A 81 -1.87 -10.03 -17.17
CA LEU A 81 -0.96 -9.89 -18.30
C LEU A 81 -0.99 -8.47 -18.88
N ILE A 82 -2.17 -7.84 -18.95
CA ILE A 82 -2.31 -6.44 -19.39
C ILE A 82 -1.58 -5.52 -18.40
N PHE A 83 -1.82 -5.67 -17.10
CA PHE A 83 -1.17 -4.85 -16.09
C PHE A 83 0.36 -5.01 -16.11
N ALA A 84 0.85 -6.24 -16.19
CA ALA A 84 2.27 -6.57 -16.26
C ALA A 84 2.93 -6.11 -17.58
N SER A 85 2.14 -5.85 -18.63
CA SER A 85 2.67 -5.34 -19.91
C SER A 85 3.01 -3.85 -19.87
N LEU A 86 2.60 -3.12 -18.82
CA LEU A 86 2.90 -1.70 -18.66
C LEU A 86 4.34 -1.50 -18.14
N PRO A 87 5.21 -0.81 -18.88
CA PRO A 87 6.56 -0.52 -18.38
C PRO A 87 6.49 0.38 -17.15
N TYR A 88 7.10 -0.03 -16.03
CA TYR A 88 7.04 0.79 -14.81
C TYR A 88 7.63 2.19 -14.95
N LYS A 89 8.54 2.40 -15.92
CA LYS A 89 9.10 3.73 -16.20
C LYS A 89 8.07 4.75 -16.70
N ILE A 90 6.93 4.30 -17.25
CA ILE A 90 5.88 5.20 -17.74
C ILE A 90 4.76 5.43 -16.71
N LEU A 91 4.76 4.67 -15.61
CA LEU A 91 3.91 4.99 -14.46
C LEU A 91 4.48 6.27 -13.84
N HIS A 92 3.64 7.30 -13.68
CA HIS A 92 4.10 8.61 -13.24
C HIS A 92 4.74 8.56 -11.84
N GLU A 93 5.65 9.51 -11.57
CA GLU A 93 6.20 9.75 -10.22
C GLU A 93 5.14 10.21 -9.22
#